data_AF-A0A9X3MCZ9-F1
#
_entry.id   AF-A0A9X3MCZ9-F1
#
_cell.length_a   1.000
_cell.length_b   1.000
_cell.length_c   1.000
_cell.angle_alpha   90.00
_cell.angle_beta   90.00
_cell.angle_gamma   90.00
#
_symmetry.space_group_name_H-M   'P 1'
#
loop_
_entity.id
_entity.type
_entity.pdbx_description
1 polymer ?
#
loop_
_entity_poly.entity_id
_entity_poly.type
_entity_poly.pdbx_seq_one_letter_code
_entity_poly.pdbx_strand_id
1 'polypeptide(L)' 'MATYATLNDAIHYEIITPLGEWAHRFNINAIAERLIYWPHDINADGNINLNRSGFRVRTNVDFWKLVEANAL' A
#
# COMPACT_ATOMS: atom_id res chain seq x y z
N MET A 1 5.52 -7.23 -9.39
CA MET A 1 4.61 -6.44 -8.53
C MET A 1 4.38 -7.27 -7.28
N ALA A 2 4.80 -6.78 -6.12
CA ALA A 2 4.63 -7.51 -4.86
C ALA A 2 3.14 -7.55 -4.48
N THR A 3 2.71 -8.68 -3.91
CA THR A 3 1.37 -8.85 -3.34
C THR A 3 1.53 -9.27 -1.89
N TYR A 4 0.91 -8.52 -0.99
CA TYR A 4 1.02 -8.73 0.45
C TYR A 4 -0.26 -9.35 0.99
N ALA A 5 -0.11 -10.28 1.94
CA ALA A 5 -1.23 -10.94 2.61
C ALA A 5 -1.99 -9.97 3.53
N THR A 6 -1.28 -9.04 4.17
CA THR A 6 -1.87 -8.06 5.10
C THR A 6 -1.50 -6.63 4.73
N LEU A 7 -2.34 -5.67 5.16
CA LEU A 7 -2.07 -4.25 4.99
C LEU A 7 -0.82 -3.84 5.78
N ASN A 8 -0.64 -4.40 6.98
CA ASN A 8 0.54 -4.13 7.80
C ASN A 8 1.84 -4.56 7.14
N ASP A 9 1.87 -5.72 6.47
CA ASP A 9 3.04 -6.14 5.70
C ASP A 9 3.34 -5.14 4.57
N ALA A 10 2.31 -4.76 3.81
CA ALA A 10 2.47 -3.78 2.74
C ALA A 10 2.99 -2.43 3.27
N ILE A 11 2.43 -1.94 4.38
CA ILE A 11 2.90 -0.71 5.02
C ILE A 11 4.35 -0.86 5.50
N HIS A 12 4.68 -1.98 6.12
CA HIS A 12 6.01 -2.21 6.67
C HIS A 12 7.06 -2.18 5.55
N TYR A 13 6.90 -3.01 4.51
CA TYR A 13 7.90 -3.14 3.46
C TYR A 13 7.91 -1.97 2.48
N GLU A 14 6.76 -1.36 2.17
CA GLU A 14 6.66 -0.34 1.11
C GLU A 14 6.67 1.10 1.63
N ILE A 15 6.51 1.32 2.94
CA ILE A 15 6.46 2.66 3.53
C ILE A 15 7.43 2.79 4.70
N ILE A 16 7.37 1.90 5.69
CA ILE A 16 8.22 2.01 6.90
C ILE A 16 9.68 1.68 6.56
N THR A 17 9.96 0.59 5.84
CA THR A 17 11.32 0.21 5.46
C THR A 17 12.03 1.27 4.62
N PRO A 18 11.39 1.89 3.59
CA PRO A 18 11.99 2.98 2.83
C PRO A 18 12.20 4.28 3.62
N LEU A 19 11.30 4.61 4.55
CA LEU A 19 11.43 5.80 5.40
C LEU A 19 12.41 5.59 6.56
N GLY A 20 12.63 4.34 6.97
CA GLY A 20 13.51 3.96 8.05
C GLY A 20 13.17 4.68 9.35
N GLU A 21 14.20 5.25 9.99
CA GLU A 21 14.04 6.02 11.23
C GLU A 21 13.12 7.22 11.08
N TRP A 22 12.93 7.76 9.88
CA TRP A 22 12.12 8.96 9.63
C TRP A 22 10.62 8.67 9.56
N ALA A 23 10.20 7.40 9.56
CA ALA A 23 8.80 7.00 9.45
C ALA A 23 7.89 7.69 10.49
N HIS A 24 8.39 7.93 11.71
CA HIS A 24 7.64 8.60 12.78
C HIS A 24 7.34 10.09 12.51
N ARG A 25 7.96 10.70 11.50
CA ARG A 25 7.74 12.10 11.11
C ARG A 25 6.67 12.27 10.03
N PHE A 26 6.07 11.17 9.58
CA PHE A 26 5.08 11.18 8.50
C PHE A 26 3.81 10.46 8.92
N ASN A 27 2.68 10.87 8.34
CA ASN A 27 1.42 10.18 8.51
C ASN A 27 1.39 8.91 7.64
N ILE A 28 1.90 7.81 8.19
CA ILE A 28 1.99 6.51 7.52
C ILE A 28 0.62 6.01 7.04
N ASN A 29 -0.43 6.22 7.83
CA ASN A 29 -1.78 5.80 7.46
C ASN A 29 -2.28 6.55 6.22
N ALA A 30 -2.11 7.87 6.18
CA ALA A 30 -2.50 8.68 5.03
C ALA A 30 -1.70 8.34 3.75
N ILE A 31 -0.42 8.00 3.90
CA ILE A 31 0.41 7.50 2.78
C ILE A 31 -0.11 6.13 2.33
N ALA A 32 -0.40 5.22 3.26
CA ALA A 32 -0.90 3.88 2.97
C ALA A 32 -2.22 3.89 2.21
N GLU A 33 -3.18 4.73 2.61
CA GLU A 33 -4.47 4.84 1.92
C GLU A 33 -4.34 5.28 0.45
N ARG A 34 -3.29 6.06 0.15
CA ARG A 34 -3.04 6.58 -1.21
C ARG A 34 -2.14 5.67 -2.03
N LEU A 35 -1.21 4.98 -1.39
CA LEU A 35 -0.20 4.13 -2.04
C LEU A 35 -0.67 2.68 -2.19
N ILE A 36 -1.32 2.12 -1.18
CA ILE A 36 -1.70 0.72 -1.12
C ILE A 36 -3.18 0.57 -1.49
N TYR A 37 -3.49 -0.45 -2.27
CA TYR A 37 -4.87 -0.76 -2.65
C TYR A 37 -5.11 -2.27 -2.66
N TRP A 38 -6.37 -2.64 -2.54
CA TRP A 38 -6.82 -4.02 -2.65
C TRP A 38 -7.62 -4.18 -3.95
N PRO A 39 -7.11 -4.91 -4.97
CA PRO A 39 -7.89 -5.27 -6.13
C PRO A 39 -8.92 -6.33 -5.74
N HIS A 40 -10.20 -5.97 -5.83
CA HIS A 40 -11.29 -6.95 -5.91
C HIS A 40 -11.32 -7.51 -7.33
N ASP A 41 -10.64 -8.64 -7.54
CA ASP A 41 -10.83 -9.43 -8.75
C ASP A 41 -12.03 -10.34 -8.49
N ILE A 42 -13.12 -10.12 -9.22
CA ILE A 42 -14.34 -10.91 -9.10
C ILE A 42 -14.38 -11.84 -10.31
N ASN A 43 -14.49 -13.14 -10.06
CA ASN A 43 -14.63 -14.15 -11.11
C ASN A 43 -15.97 -14.00 -11.85
N ALA A 44 -16.11 -14.64 -13.01
CA ALA A 44 -17.35 -14.63 -13.79
C ALA A 44 -18.60 -15.08 -12.99
N ASP A 45 -18.41 -15.91 -11.96
CA ASP A 45 -19.43 -16.37 -11.01
C ASP A 45 -19.76 -15.38 -9.88
N GLY A 46 -19.17 -14.18 -9.86
CA GLY A 46 -19.41 -13.20 -8.80
C GLY A 46 -18.61 -13.44 -7.50
N ASN A 47 -17.74 -14.45 -7.47
CA ASN A 47 -16.91 -14.78 -6.31
C ASN A 47 -15.58 -14.01 -6.33
N ILE A 48 -15.12 -13.55 -5.15
CA ILE A 48 -13.80 -12.92 -5.00
C ILE A 48 -12.72 -13.96 -5.32
N ASN A 49 -11.84 -13.61 -6.25
CA ASN A 49 -10.68 -14.42 -6.58
C ASN A 49 -9.57 -14.18 -5.56
N LEU A 50 -9.60 -14.92 -4.46
CA LEU A 50 -8.58 -14.83 -3.41
C LEU A 50 -7.15 -15.05 -3.91
N ASN A 51 -6.96 -15.80 -5.00
CA ASN A 51 -5.64 -16.01 -5.61
C ASN A 51 -5.14 -14.79 -6.41
N ARG A 52 -6.03 -13.86 -6.76
CA ARG A 52 -5.71 -12.62 -7.47
C ARG A 52 -5.96 -11.36 -6.63
N SER A 53 -6.59 -11.51 -5.48
CA SER A 53 -6.77 -10.47 -4.46
C SER A 53 -5.61 -10.46 -3.45
N GLY A 54 -5.32 -9.28 -2.91
CA GLY A 54 -4.18 -9.05 -2.01
C GLY A 54 -3.77 -7.58 -1.99
N PHE A 55 -3.05 -7.12 -0.98
CA PHE A 55 -2.59 -5.72 -0.95
C PHE A 55 -1.49 -5.50 -1.98
N ARG A 56 -1.64 -4.45 -2.78
CA ARG A 56 -0.69 -4.06 -3.83
C ARG A 56 -0.38 -2.58 -3.75
N VAL A 57 0.79 -2.21 -4.26
CA VAL A 57 1.19 -0.80 -4.39
C VAL A 57 0.76 -0.24 -5.73
N ARG A 58 0.19 0.96 -5.71
CA ARG A 58 -0.13 1.72 -6.93
C ARG A 58 1.18 2.16 -7.59
N THR A 59 1.40 1.72 -8.82
CA THR A 59 2.58 2.09 -9.61
C THR A 59 2.47 3.46 -10.26
N ASN A 60 1.26 4.03 -10.32
CA ASN A 60 1.00 5.34 -10.93
C ASN A 60 1.00 6.49 -9.91
N VAL A 61 1.65 6.30 -8.75
CA VAL A 61 1.71 7.31 -7.69
C VAL A 61 3.16 7.53 -7.30
N ASP A 62 3.59 8.78 -7.30
CA ASP A 62 4.90 9.19 -6.81
C ASP A 62 4.96 9.03 -5.28
N PHE A 63 5.65 7.99 -4.81
CA PHE A 63 5.83 7.71 -3.38
C PHE A 63 6.38 8.93 -2.62
N TRP A 64 7.48 9.53 -3.12
CA TRP A 64 8.11 10.66 -2.43
C TRP A 64 7.24 11.91 -2.38
N LYS A 65 6.41 12.17 -3.40
CA LYS A 65 5.44 13.27 -3.34
C LYS A 65 4.35 13.03 -2.29
N LEU A 66 3.92 11.77 -2.11
CA LEU A 66 3.00 11.43 -1.02
C LEU A 66 3.65 11.63 0.34
N VAL A 67 4.90 11.19 0.51
CA VAL A 67 5.65 11.36 1.77
C VAL A 67 5.77 12.85 2.12
N GLU A 68 6.22 13.69 1.17
CA GLU A 68 6.35 15.13 1.37
C GLU A 68 5.02 15.81 1.74
N ALA A 69 3.93 15.42 1.06
CA ALA A 69 2.60 15.97 1.33
C ALA A 69 1.99 15.52 2.66
N ASN A 70 2.57 14.54 3.35
CA ASN A 70 2.06 13.96 4.60
C ASN A 70 3.09 14.01 5.74
N ALA A 71 4.01 14.97 5.72
CA ALA A 71 4.85 15.30 6.88
C ALA A 71 4.00 15.83 8.05
N LEU A 72 4.36 15.46 9.28
CA LEU A 72 3.70 15.88 10.52
C LEU A 72 4.13 17.28 10.97
#